data_AF-A0A3N5QDJ1-F1
#
_entry.id   AF-A0A3N5QDJ1-F1
#
_cell.length_a   1.000
_cell.length_b   1.000
_cell.length_c   1.000
_cell.angle_alpha   90.00
_cell.angle_beta   90.00
_cell.angle_gamma   90.00
#
_symmetry.space_group_name_H-M   'P 1'
#
loop_
_entity.id
_entity.type
_entity.pdbx_description
1 polymer ?
#
loop_
_entity_poly.entity_id
_entity_poly.type
_entity_poly.pdbx_seq_one_letter_code
_entity_poly.pdbx_strand_id
1 'polypeptide(L)'
;MATLNNKKKKIQFQLSLPEAQNVSLAGDFNDWDVNAHPLKKQANGNGEKKWRTVLYLSPGIYEYRYLVDGEWRNDLDQHPLVRYAREHDNVVITPHIGGVT
;
A
#
# COMPACT_ATOMS: atom_id res chain seq x y z
N MET A 1 25.25 -1.35 17.27
CA MET A 1 25.05 -1.78 15.87
C MET A 1 23.81 -2.65 15.82
N ALA A 2 22.66 -2.11 15.40
CA ALA A 2 21.44 -2.91 15.27
C ALA A 2 21.56 -3.77 14.00
N THR A 3 21.60 -5.08 14.16
CA THR A 3 21.58 -6.02 13.04
C THR A 3 20.26 -5.86 12.30
N LEU A 4 20.28 -5.29 11.09
CA LEU A 4 19.13 -5.28 10.19
C LEU A 4 18.79 -6.73 9.85
N ASN A 5 17.79 -7.28 10.55
CA ASN A 5 17.27 -8.60 10.26
C ASN A 5 16.66 -8.57 8.85
N ASN A 6 17.34 -9.16 7.86
CA ASN A 6 17.00 -9.09 6.43
C ASN A 6 15.75 -9.91 6.05
N LYS A 7 14.82 -10.09 7.00
CA LYS A 7 13.61 -10.88 6.84
C LYS A 7 12.49 -9.99 6.31
N LYS A 8 11.92 -10.39 5.17
CA LYS A 8 10.74 -9.74 4.62
C LYS A 8 9.57 -9.78 5.61
N LYS A 9 8.91 -8.64 5.80
CA LYS A 9 7.73 -8.46 6.63
C LYS A 9 6.47 -8.54 5.77
N LYS A 10 5.45 -9.24 6.28
CA LYS A 10 4.13 -9.31 5.67
C LYS A 10 3.40 -7.99 5.92
N ILE A 11 3.16 -7.22 4.86
CA ILE A 11 2.42 -5.96 4.89
C ILE A 11 1.10 -6.14 4.17
N GLN A 12 0.01 -5.75 4.80
CA GLN A 12 -1.31 -5.76 4.20
C GLN A 12 -1.71 -4.35 3.79
N PHE A 13 -2.00 -4.19 2.50
CA PHE A 13 -2.57 -2.97 1.94
C PHE A 13 -4.09 -3.14 1.85
N GLN A 14 -4.82 -2.10 2.23
CA GLN A 14 -6.28 -2.11 2.17
C GLN A 14 -6.84 -0.75 1.76
N LEU A 15 -7.93 -0.78 1.00
CA LEU A 15 -8.66 0.40 0.56
C LEU A 15 -10.18 0.16 0.67
N SER A 16 -10.88 1.05 1.38
CA SER A 16 -12.35 1.06 1.46
C SER A 16 -12.91 1.96 0.35
N LEU A 17 -13.16 1.38 -0.81
CA LEU A 17 -13.76 2.07 -1.95
C LEU A 17 -14.70 1.11 -2.69
N PRO A 18 -15.91 0.85 -2.13
CA PRO A 18 -16.81 -0.19 -2.62
C PRO A 18 -17.37 0.08 -4.01
N GLU A 19 -17.32 1.31 -4.50
CA GLU A 19 -17.75 1.75 -5.83
C GLU A 19 -16.69 1.51 -6.93
N ALA A 20 -15.41 1.43 -6.57
CA ALA A 20 -14.34 1.21 -7.53
C ALA A 20 -14.50 -0.12 -8.28
N GLN A 21 -14.07 -0.18 -9.54
CA GLN A 21 -14.15 -1.39 -10.37
C GLN A 21 -12.82 -2.14 -10.40
N ASN A 22 -11.71 -1.40 -10.44
CA ASN A 22 -10.35 -1.91 -10.48
C ASN A 22 -9.47 -1.09 -9.54
N VAL A 23 -8.61 -1.77 -8.79
CA VAL A 23 -7.62 -1.13 -7.93
C VAL A 23 -6.30 -1.85 -8.10
N SER A 24 -5.25 -1.11 -8.38
CA SER A 24 -3.87 -1.60 -8.39
C SER A 24 -3.00 -0.83 -7.41
N LEU A 25 -1.94 -1.49 -6.97
CA LEU A 25 -0.92 -0.92 -6.10
C LEU A 25 0.40 -0.81 -6.87
N ALA A 26 0.99 0.38 -6.85
CA ALA A 26 2.29 0.64 -7.44
C ALA A 26 3.17 1.38 -6.44
N GLY A 27 4.47 1.15 -6.50
CA GLY A 27 5.45 1.76 -5.63
C GLY A 27 6.85 1.25 -5.93
N ASP A 28 7.81 1.63 -5.07
CA ASP A 28 9.22 1.30 -5.29
C ASP A 28 9.50 -0.21 -5.28
N PHE A 29 8.68 -1.00 -4.59
CA PHE A 29 8.82 -2.45 -4.51
C PHE A 29 8.45 -3.19 -5.80
N ASN A 30 7.84 -2.51 -6.77
CA ASN A 30 7.47 -3.06 -8.07
C ASN A 30 7.76 -2.11 -9.22
N ASP A 31 8.75 -1.23 -9.06
CA ASP A 31 9.17 -0.27 -10.10
C ASP A 31 8.00 0.53 -10.69
N TRP A 32 7.01 0.85 -9.84
CA TRP A 32 5.79 1.56 -10.21
C TRP A 32 4.92 0.88 -11.29
N ASP A 33 5.07 -0.43 -11.50
CA ASP A 33 4.24 -1.20 -12.44
C ASP A 33 2.83 -1.44 -11.91
N VAL A 34 1.86 -0.74 -12.49
CA VAL A 34 0.41 -0.82 -12.17
C VAL A 34 -0.23 -2.18 -12.46
N ASN A 35 0.43 -3.03 -13.26
CA ASN A 35 -0.09 -4.35 -13.60
C ASN A 35 0.41 -5.44 -12.66
N ALA A 36 1.50 -5.18 -11.92
CA ALA A 36 2.13 -6.19 -11.09
C ALA A 36 1.30 -6.57 -9.85
N HIS A 37 0.52 -5.63 -9.30
CA HIS A 37 -0.22 -5.86 -8.05
C HIS A 37 -1.67 -5.34 -8.09
N PRO A 38 -2.57 -5.98 -8.86
CA PRO A 38 -4.00 -5.74 -8.74
C PRO A 38 -4.51 -6.21 -7.36
N LEU A 39 -5.36 -5.40 -6.73
CA LEU A 39 -6.01 -5.73 -5.46
C LEU A 39 -7.25 -6.59 -5.72
N LYS A 40 -7.63 -7.37 -4.70
CA LYS A 40 -8.87 -8.15 -4.73
C LYS A 40 -9.93 -7.47 -3.88
N LYS A 41 -11.13 -7.32 -4.43
CA LYS A 41 -12.31 -6.84 -3.71
C LYS A 41 -12.86 -7.98 -2.85
N GLN A 42 -12.86 -7.80 -1.53
CA GLN A 42 -13.30 -8.81 -0.57
C GLN A 42 -14.38 -8.24 0.35
N ALA A 43 -15.43 -9.01 0.60
CA ALA A 43 -16.43 -8.67 1.59
C ALA A 43 -15.90 -8.92 3.01
N ASN A 44 -16.10 -7.97 3.91
CA ASN A 44 -15.96 -8.17 5.34
C ASN A 44 -17.26 -8.77 5.90
N GLY A 45 -17.18 -9.39 7.09
CA GLY A 45 -18.32 -10.03 7.76
C GLY A 45 -19.51 -9.10 8.09
N ASN A 46 -19.36 -7.78 7.91
CA ASN A 46 -20.41 -6.76 8.04
C ASN A 46 -21.03 -6.32 6.70
N GLY A 47 -20.69 -6.97 5.58
CA GLY A 47 -21.18 -6.64 4.24
C GLY A 47 -20.41 -5.54 3.52
N GLU A 48 -19.47 -4.86 4.18
CA GLU A 48 -18.60 -3.86 3.55
C GLU A 48 -17.58 -4.52 2.62
N LYS A 49 -17.42 -4.00 1.40
CA LYS A 49 -16.38 -4.47 0.47
C LYS A 49 -15.13 -3.62 0.61
N LYS A 50 -13.98 -4.27 0.84
CA LYS A 50 -12.66 -3.64 0.88
C LYS A 50 -11.74 -4.28 -0.15
N TRP A 51 -10.94 -3.45 -0.80
CA TRP A 51 -9.84 -3.89 -1.64
C TRP A 51 -8.67 -4.29 -0.74
N ARG A 52 -8.04 -5.42 -1.01
CA ARG A 52 -6.91 -5.93 -0.21
C ARG A 52 -5.84 -6.56 -1.10
N THR A 53 -4.59 -6.39 -0.70
CA THR A 53 -3.45 -7.20 -1.16
C THR A 53 -2.44 -7.34 -0.03
N VAL A 54 -1.55 -8.33 -0.16
CA VAL A 54 -0.50 -8.62 0.81
C VAL A 54 0.83 -8.70 0.09
N LEU A 55 1.80 -7.93 0.55
CA LEU A 55 3.18 -7.97 0.06
C LEU A 55 4.14 -8.41 1.17
N TYR A 56 5.26 -8.99 0.76
CA TYR A 56 6.37 -9.31 1.65
C TYR A 56 7.54 -8.39 1.31
N LEU A 57 7.73 -7.33 2.11
CA LEU A 57 8.73 -6.29 1.85
C LEU A 57 9.92 -6.43 2.79
N SER A 58 11.13 -6.27 2.26
CA SER A 58 12.33 -6.18 3.08
C SER A 58 12.30 -4.89 3.92
N PRO A 59 13.08 -4.81 5.01
CA PRO A 59 13.37 -3.53 5.66
C PRO A 59 13.82 -2.49 4.63
N GLY A 60 13.20 -1.31 4.62
CA GLY A 60 13.42 -0.24 3.65
C GLY A 60 12.39 0.88 3.76
N ILE A 61 12.61 1.95 3.00
CA ILE A 61 11.64 3.01 2.79
C ILE A 61 11.06 2.81 1.40
N TYR A 62 9.73 2.78 1.28
CA TYR A 62 9.02 2.56 0.03
C TYR A 62 7.94 3.62 -0.15
N GLU A 63 7.94 4.27 -1.30
CA GLU A 63 6.80 5.04 -1.76
C GLU A 63 5.77 4.14 -2.43
N TYR A 64 4.49 4.51 -2.34
CA TYR A 64 3.42 3.83 -3.05
C TYR A 64 2.24 4.74 -3.38
N ARG A 65 1.40 4.28 -4.31
CA ARG A 65 0.12 4.90 -4.67
C ARG A 65 -0.89 3.85 -5.16
N TYR A 66 -2.17 4.12 -4.96
CA TYR A 66 -3.25 3.33 -5.56
C TYR A 66 -3.64 3.91 -6.92
N LEU A 67 -3.72 3.06 -7.93
CA LEU A 67 -4.41 3.35 -9.19
C LEU A 67 -5.84 2.79 -9.07
N VAL A 68 -6.84 3.64 -9.15
CA VAL A 68 -8.26 3.27 -9.05
C VAL A 68 -8.93 3.63 -10.36
N ASP A 69 -9.50 2.64 -11.04
CA ASP A 69 -10.25 2.83 -12.30
C ASP A 69 -9.47 3.62 -13.37
N GLY A 70 -8.15 3.47 -13.39
CA GLY A 70 -7.24 4.17 -14.31
C GLY A 70 -6.73 5.53 -13.80
N GLU A 71 -7.19 6.00 -12.64
CA GLU A 71 -6.79 7.27 -12.05
C GLU A 71 -5.97 7.09 -10.79
N TRP A 72 -4.91 7.88 -10.67
CA TRP A 72 -4.07 7.85 -9.50
C TRP A 72 -4.68 8.60 -8.31
N ARG A 73 -4.91 7.92 -7.19
CA ARG A 73 -5.53 8.53 -5.99
C ARG A 73 -4.46 8.98 -4.99
N ASN A 74 -4.57 10.23 -4.53
CA ASN A 74 -3.66 10.87 -3.55
C ASN A 74 -4.33 11.10 -2.19
N ASP A 75 -5.66 11.10 -2.17
CA ASP A 75 -6.53 11.52 -1.06
C ASP A 75 -6.81 10.40 -0.04
N LEU A 76 -6.32 9.19 -0.31
CA LEU A 76 -6.55 7.99 0.52
C LEU A 76 -5.62 7.94 1.76
N ASP A 77 -5.16 9.11 2.20
CA ASP A 77 -4.05 9.38 3.11
C ASP A 77 -4.37 9.13 4.60
N GLN A 78 -5.15 8.10 4.90
CA GLN A 78 -5.34 7.63 6.28
C GLN A 78 -4.87 6.19 6.43
N HIS A 79 -3.59 5.94 6.11
CA HIS A 79 -2.97 4.67 6.47
C HIS A 79 -2.33 4.78 7.86
N PRO A 80 -2.83 4.09 8.90
CA PRO A 80 -2.22 4.09 10.25
C PRO A 80 -0.77 3.55 10.29
N LEU A 81 -0.22 3.11 9.16
CA LEU A 81 1.16 2.64 9.04
C LEU A 81 2.18 3.77 8.92
N VAL A 82 1.78 5.00 8.58
CA VAL A 82 2.70 6.16 8.62
C VAL A 82 3.16 6.43 10.05
N ARG A 83 2.28 6.24 11.04
CA ARG A 83 2.63 6.33 12.47
C ARG A 83 3.37 5.08 12.96
N TYR A 84 2.90 3.88 12.59
CA TYR A 84 3.51 2.63 13.02
C TYR A 84 4.96 2.45 12.51
N ALA A 85 5.26 2.88 11.28
CA ALA A 85 6.60 2.84 10.70
C ALA A 85 7.63 3.72 11.44
N ARG A 86 7.18 4.79 12.11
CA ARG A 86 8.06 5.66 12.92
C ARG A 86 8.44 5.02 14.26
N GLU A 87 7.61 4.11 14.78
CA GLU A 87 7.78 3.54 16.12
C GLU A 87 8.36 2.11 16.08
N HIS A 88 8.12 1.35 15.02
CA HIS A 88 8.53 -0.06 14.94
C HIS A 88 9.16 -0.43 13.59
N ASP A 89 10.50 -0.45 13.60
CA ASP A 89 11.29 -1.51 12.97
C ASP A 89 11.34 -1.47 11.42
N ASN A 90 12.16 -0.53 10.91
CA ASN A 90 12.83 -0.45 9.60
C ASN A 90 12.02 -0.62 8.30
N VAL A 91 10.69 -0.65 8.31
CA VAL A 91 9.88 -0.56 7.08
C VAL A 91 9.02 0.70 7.15
N VAL A 92 9.36 1.69 6.33
CA VAL A 92 8.59 2.92 6.20
C VAL A 92 7.88 2.92 4.86
N ILE A 93 6.56 3.01 4.87
CA ILE A 93 5.76 3.08 3.65
C ILE A 93 5.08 4.43 3.63
N THR A 94 5.49 5.29 2.70
CA THR A 94 4.96 6.64 2.56
C THR A 94 4.07 6.72 1.32
N PRO A 95 2.86 7.28 1.42
CA PRO A 95 2.12 7.62 0.23
C PRO A 95 2.92 8.68 -0.55
N HIS A 96 3.09 8.48 -1.85
CA HIS A 96 3.74 9.46 -2.69
C HIS A 96 2.81 10.67 -2.87
N ILE A 97 3.12 11.76 -2.17
CA ILE A 97 2.45 13.05 -2.35
C ILE A 97 3.11 13.73 -3.55
N GLY A 98 2.86 13.19 -4.74
CA GLY A 98 3.30 13.79 -6.00
C GLY A 98 2.51 15.07 -6.25
N GLY A 99 3.18 16.20 -6.06
CA GLY A 99 2.73 17.51 -6.52
C GLY A 99 2.58 17.52 -8.04
N VAL A 100 1.61 18.31 -8.49
CA VAL A 100 1.37 18.58 -9.90
C VAL A 100 2.65 19.14 -10.54
N THR A 101 3.14 18.49 -11.60
CA THR A 101 3.84 19.16 -12.70
C THR A 101 3.24 18.69 -13.99
#